data_AF-A0A366DPS8-F1
#
_entry.id   AF-A0A366DPS8-F1
#
_cell.length_a   1.000
_cell.length_b   1.000
_cell.length_c   1.000
_cell.angle_alpha   90.00
_cell.angle_beta   90.00
_cell.angle_gamma   90.00
#
_symmetry.space_group_name_H-M   'P 1'
#
loop_
_entity.id
_entity.type
_entity.pdbx_description
1 polymer ?
#
loop_
_entity_poly.entity_id
_entity_poly.type
_entity_poly.pdbx_seq_one_letter_code
_entity_poly.pdbx_strand_id
1 'polypeptide(L)' 'MRYEMIETQIDPDINCRIIKVHDHQRNFTFLYYEDEVEDIEMLGLKLFIQERRDPIRLGVYDVSL' A
#
# COMPACT_ATOMS: atom_id res chain seq x y z
N MET A 1 7.73 -12.59 7.06
CA MET A 1 7.89 -11.53 6.03
C MET A 1 7.96 -10.20 6.75
N ARG A 2 8.77 -9.22 6.31
CA ARG A 2 8.88 -7.93 7.01
C ARG A 2 7.64 -7.06 6.81
N TYR A 3 7.13 -7.03 5.58
CA TYR A 3 5.99 -6.21 5.20
C TYR A 3 4.75 -7.08 4.96
N GLU A 4 3.59 -6.56 5.33
CA GLU A 4 2.28 -7.16 5.13
C GLU A 4 1.34 -6.10 4.51
N MET A 5 0.69 -6.45 3.39
CA MET A 5 -0.36 -5.61 2.81
C MET A 5 -1.62 -5.83 3.62
N ILE A 6 -2.10 -4.79 4.29
CA ILE A 6 -3.27 -4.88 5.17
C ILE A 6 -4.54 -4.69 4.35
N GLU A 7 -4.64 -3.55 3.68
CA GLU A 7 -5.81 -3.19 2.89
C GLU A 7 -5.46 -2.10 1.88
N THR A 8 -6.31 -1.98 0.86
CA THR A 8 -6.37 -0.81 -0.02
C THR A 8 -7.78 -0.24 -0.01
N GLN A 9 -7.91 1.05 -0.26
CA GLN A 9 -9.21 1.71 -0.38
C GLN A 9 -9.12 2.88 -1.36
N ILE A 10 -10.21 3.20 -2.05
CA ILE A 10 -10.27 4.41 -2.87
C ILE A 10 -10.71 5.57 -1.97
N ASP A 11 -9.90 6.63 -1.96
CA ASP A 11 -10.27 7.91 -1.38
C ASP A 11 -11.27 8.61 -2.32
N PRO A 12 -12.54 8.81 -1.91
CA PRO A 12 -13.57 9.36 -2.78
C PRO A 12 -13.35 10.85 -3.10
N ASP A 13 -12.59 11.57 -2.28
CA ASP A 13 -12.44 13.03 -2.42
C ASP A 13 -11.41 13.38 -3.51
N ILE A 14 -10.38 12.55 -3.65
CA ILE A 14 -9.29 12.77 -4.61
C ILE A 14 -9.18 11.68 -5.68
N ASN A 15 -10.06 10.66 -5.62
CA ASN A 15 -10.08 9.51 -6.52
C ASN A 15 -8.70 8.83 -6.66
N CYS A 16 -7.98 8.74 -5.53
CA CYS A 16 -6.68 8.08 -5.43
C CYS A 16 -6.76 6.90 -4.48
N ARG A 17 -5.98 5.84 -4.75
CA ARG A 17 -5.98 4.63 -3.94
C ARG A 17 -5.01 4.79 -2.77
N ILE A 18 -5.52 4.60 -1.56
CA ILE A 18 -4.73 4.49 -0.34
C ILE A 18 -4.26 3.04 -0.19
N ILE A 19 -2.98 2.89 0.15
CA ILE A 19 -2.29 1.61 0.36
C ILE A 19 -1.80 1.57 1.80
N LYS A 20 -2.24 0.56 2.55
CA LYS A 20 -1.88 0.36 3.95
C LYS A 20 -0.98 -0.85 4.12
N VAL A 21 0.23 -0.62 4.60
CA VAL A 21 1.25 -1.67 4.78
C VAL A 21 1.78 -1.66 6.20
N HIS A 22 1.80 -2.83 6.83
CA HIS A 22 2.40 -3.01 8.15
C HIS A 22 3.85 -3.50 8.02
N ASP A 23 4.78 -2.87 8.75
CA ASP A 23 6.17 -3.32 8.93
C ASP A 23 6.31 -4.00 10.31
N HIS A 24 6.39 -5.33 10.32
CA HIS A 24 6.51 -6.12 11.54
C HIS A 24 7.82 -5.88 12.29
N GLN A 25 8.89 -5.46 11.61
CA GLN A 25 10.18 -5.20 12.25
C GLN A 25 10.13 -3.90 13.08
N ARG A 26 9.41 -2.90 12.59
CA ARG A 26 9.22 -1.61 13.27
C ARG A 26 7.95 -1.56 14.13
N ASN A 27 7.07 -2.54 13.96
CA ASN A 27 5.71 -2.56 14.52
C ASN A 27 4.95 -1.27 14.20
N PHE A 28 4.98 -0.86 12.92
CA PHE A 28 4.42 0.40 12.45
C PHE A 28 3.64 0.20 11.15
N THR A 29 2.56 0.94 10.98
CA THR A 29 1.72 0.89 9.78
C THR A 29 1.92 2.16 8.95
N PHE A 30 2.36 1.99 7.72
CA PHE A 30 2.46 3.06 6.74
C PHE A 30 1.17 3.19 5.94
N LEU A 31 0.86 4.42 5.56
CA LEU A 31 -0.22 4.78 4.66
C LEU A 31 0.42 5.61 3.55
N TYR A 32 0.18 5.22 2.30
CA TYR A 32 0.63 5.95 1.12
C TYR A 32 -0.52 6.05 0.12
N TYR A 33 -0.56 7.14 -0.63
CA TYR A 33 -1.33 7.18 -1.87
C TYR A 33 -0.58 6.45 -2.99
N GLU A 34 -1.30 5.89 -3.98
CA GLU A 34 -0.70 5.10 -5.07
C GLU A 34 0.35 5.89 -5.88
N ASP A 35 0.14 7.20 -6.03
CA ASP A 35 1.07 8.12 -6.70
C ASP A 35 2.35 8.41 -5.90
N GLU A 36 2.29 8.37 -4.57
CA GLU A 36 3.44 8.56 -3.68
C GLU A 36 4.39 7.35 -3.63
N VAL A 37 3.98 6.19 -4.16
CA VAL A 37 4.77 4.95 -4.07
C VAL A 37 6.16 5.08 -4.69
N GLU A 38 6.29 5.90 -5.74
CA GLU A 38 7.59 6.13 -6.37
C GLU A 38 8.57 6.92 -5.50
N ASP A 39 8.08 7.71 -4.54
CA ASP A 39 8.87 8.56 -3.66
C ASP A 39 9.25 7.89 -2.33
N ILE A 40 8.84 6.63 -2.11
CA ILE A 40 9.18 5.86 -0.90
C ILE A 40 10.69 5.62 -0.83
N GLU A 41 11.35 6.25 0.16
CA GLU A 41 12.79 6.12 0.40
C GLU A 41 13.22 4.69 0.80
N MET A 42 12.34 3.96 1.48
CA MET A 42 12.61 2.60 1.93
C MET A 42 12.49 1.60 0.77
N LEU A 43 13.62 1.31 0.11
CA LEU A 43 13.68 0.43 -1.07
C LEU A 43 12.90 -0.88 -0.91
N GLY A 44 13.03 -1.57 0.23
CA GLY A 44 12.33 -2.83 0.46
C GLY A 44 10.80 -2.68 0.53
N LEU A 45 10.30 -1.57 1.06
CA LEU A 45 8.86 -1.28 1.11
C LEU A 45 8.35 -0.88 -0.27
N LYS A 46 9.11 -0.03 -0.98
CA LYS A 46 8.80 0.36 -2.36
C LYS A 46 8.66 -0.87 -3.28
N LEU A 47 9.66 -1.75 -3.27
CA LEU A 47 9.63 -2.98 -4.07
C LEU A 47 8.46 -3.89 -3.68
N PHE A 48 8.21 -4.05 -2.38
CA PHE A 48 7.09 -4.86 -1.88
C PHE A 48 5.73 -4.38 -2.43
N ILE A 49 5.50 -3.07 -2.47
CA ILE A 49 4.26 -2.48 -3.02
C ILE A 49 4.25 -2.62 -4.55
N GLN A 50 5.36 -2.32 -5.23
CA GLN A 50 5.45 -2.38 -6.70
C GLN A 50 5.22 -3.80 -7.25
N GLU A 51 5.72 -4.85 -6.59
CA GLU A 51 5.44 -6.25 -6.95
C GLU A 51 3.95 -6.62 -6.87
N ARG A 52 3.17 -5.85 -6.12
CA ARG A 52 1.72 -6.06 -5.89
C ARG A 52 0.87 -5.05 -6.65
N ARG A 53 1.44 -4.27 -7.56
CA ARG A 53 0.73 -3.21 -8.29
C ARG A 53 -0.49 -3.72 -9.03
N ASP A 54 -0.40 -4.85 -9.71
CA ASP A 54 -1.53 -5.43 -10.44
C ASP A 54 -2.65 -5.90 -9.48
N PRO A 55 -2.38 -6.72 -8.43
CA PRO A 55 -3.38 -7.04 -7.41
C PRO A 55 -4.03 -5.81 -6.75
N ILE A 56 -3.25 -4.77 -6.44
CA ILE A 56 -3.74 -3.51 -5.86
C ILE A 56 -4.73 -2.82 -6.81
N ARG A 57 -4.40 -2.73 -8.10
CA ARG A 57 -5.27 -2.11 -9.12
C ARG A 57 -6.54 -2.90 -9.37
N LEU A 58 -6.46 -4.23 -9.29
CA LEU A 58 -7.61 -5.13 -9.38
C LEU A 58 -8.48 -5.13 -8.12
N GLY A 59 -8.08 -4.43 -7.06
CA GLY A 59 -8.83 -4.36 -5.80
C GLY A 59 -8.78 -5.64 -4.98
N VAL A 60 -7.75 -6.48 -5.14
CA VAL A 60 -7.60 -7.73 -4.39
C VAL A 60 -7.52 -7.49 -2.88
N TYR A 61 -6.97 -6.34 -2.48
CA TYR A 61 -6.83 -5.93 -1.08
C TYR A 61 -7.92 -4.94 -0.64
N ASP A 62 -8.94 -4.71 -1.48
CA ASP A 62 -10.00 -3.78 -1.15
C ASP A 62 -10.88 -4.35 -0.05
N VAL A 63 -10.93 -3.63 1.06
CA VAL A 63 -11.89 -3.92 2.12
C VAL A 63 -13.25 -3.38 1.68
N SER A 64 -14.24 -4.27 1.67
CA SER A 64 -15.64 -3.85 1.52
C SER A 64 -16.03 -3.08 2.78
N LEU A 65 -16.41 -1.81 2.61
CA LEU A 65 -17.00 -0.99 3.67
C LEU A 65 -18.29 -1.62 4.21
#